data_AF-A0A5J6P3M2-F1
#
_entry.id   AF-A0A5J6P3M2-F1
#
_cell.length_a   1.000
_cell.length_b   1.000
_cell.length_c   1.000
_cell.angle_alpha   90.00
_cell.angle_beta   90.00
_cell.angle_gamma   90.00
#
_symmetry.space_group_name_H-M   'P 1'
#
loop_
_entity.id
_entity.type
_entity.pdbx_description
1 polymer ?
#
loop_
_entity_poly.entity_id
_entity_poly.type
_entity_poly.pdbx_seq_one_letter_code
_entity_poly.pdbx_strand_id
1 'polypeptide(L)'
;MFFDWLTVHQDHDFQLPILADRHFIAVDTASGEDLGIKQDTLQHEGSYSTSINIRISGNRVTVSGNPSRINRIENLFGLTSLDQCIAVYNKILIQYGLPPFTPCTKVWHSVGEGGRINTFTDGAVFEEIHITSNLTTGTVVHDITGPQSDLFKNHDVAVDTFIRAISTLPYKNSIPRLHANGKTCDWLTKKGTGGTLIYPSVYNKAYELELHTLPKIKRKFGDQSPEYQYLLNVIEYCHQHGVARFEQKLKSAFIRRNHLRFYGLFNAVKGHKFLQSVHDDFLNIHNKLQVEHMSLESITEKLISNGICENTRSANTTTLYAIQWMHGHKFDLTKTQVQTHRARLRQIGIDIALPCDLTKFSLVTVKSATQINVGQLLIPNWYRRPNHLQLAA
;
A
#
# COMPACT_ATOMS: atom_id res chain seq x y z
N MET A 1 -1.77 -5.66 9.76
CA MET A 1 -1.02 -5.59 8.49
C MET A 1 -0.86 -6.99 7.89
N PHE A 2 -0.97 -7.12 6.59
CA PHE A 2 -0.65 -8.33 5.81
C PHE A 2 0.14 -7.95 4.54
N PHE A 3 0.69 -8.95 3.84
CA PHE A 3 1.52 -8.74 2.65
C PHE A 3 0.76 -9.05 1.37
N ASP A 4 0.75 -8.12 0.41
CA ASP A 4 -0.02 -8.28 -0.82
C ASP A 4 0.81 -8.57 -2.06
N TRP A 5 2.09 -8.23 -2.04
CA TRP A 5 2.99 -8.51 -3.15
C TRP A 5 4.40 -8.62 -2.61
N LEU A 6 5.17 -9.55 -3.18
CA LEU A 6 6.61 -9.61 -2.99
C LEU A 6 7.31 -9.71 -4.34
N THR A 7 8.54 -9.25 -4.37
CA THR A 7 9.50 -9.60 -5.41
C THR A 7 10.77 -10.03 -4.71
N VAL A 8 11.19 -11.26 -4.96
CA VAL A 8 12.29 -11.94 -4.26
C VAL A 8 13.19 -12.58 -5.29
N HIS A 9 14.50 -12.45 -5.14
CA HIS A 9 15.46 -13.21 -5.93
C HIS A 9 16.49 -13.92 -5.08
N GLN A 10 17.12 -14.94 -5.65
CA GLN A 10 18.29 -15.60 -5.09
C GLN A 10 19.23 -16.02 -6.22
N ASP A 11 20.52 -15.81 -6.00
CA ASP A 11 21.59 -16.31 -6.87
C ASP A 11 22.07 -17.67 -6.34
N HIS A 12 22.35 -18.58 -7.26
CA HIS A 12 22.94 -19.89 -6.98
C HIS A 12 24.37 -19.97 -7.52
N ASP A 13 25.16 -20.93 -7.03
CA ASP A 13 26.50 -21.24 -7.52
C ASP A 13 26.49 -22.18 -8.75
N PHE A 14 25.31 -22.58 -9.19
CA PHE A 14 25.08 -23.40 -10.38
C PHE A 14 24.08 -22.73 -11.34
N GLN A 15 24.14 -23.14 -12.61
CA GLN A 15 23.17 -22.71 -13.62
C GLN A 15 21.80 -23.36 -13.37
N LEU A 16 20.75 -22.55 -13.39
CA LEU A 16 19.38 -23.04 -13.24
C LEU A 16 18.86 -23.64 -14.54
N PRO A 17 17.90 -24.59 -14.48
CA PRO A 17 17.34 -25.20 -15.67
C PRO A 17 16.62 -24.19 -16.58
N ILE A 18 16.63 -24.49 -17.87
CA ILE A 18 15.78 -23.81 -18.85
C ILE A 18 14.42 -24.51 -18.82
N LEU A 19 13.38 -23.77 -18.43
CA LEU A 19 12.03 -24.27 -18.28
C LEU A 19 11.06 -23.70 -19.32
N ALA A 20 11.39 -22.54 -19.91
CA ALA A 20 10.59 -21.94 -20.97
C ALA A 20 10.89 -22.57 -22.34
N ASP A 21 9.91 -22.49 -23.25
CA ASP A 21 10.03 -22.97 -24.63
C ASP A 21 11.13 -22.25 -25.43
N ARG A 22 11.50 -21.02 -25.01
CA ARG A 22 12.50 -20.17 -25.65
C ARG A 22 13.48 -19.63 -24.63
N HIS A 23 14.75 -19.61 -25.03
CA HIS A 23 15.81 -18.91 -24.31
C HIS A 23 16.65 -18.08 -25.29
N PHE A 24 17.33 -17.09 -24.74
CA PHE A 24 18.16 -16.14 -25.43
C PHE A 24 19.56 -16.22 -24.83
N ILE A 25 20.56 -16.31 -25.70
CA ILE A 25 21.97 -16.22 -25.34
C ILE A 25 22.41 -14.83 -25.77
N ALA A 26 22.91 -14.04 -24.82
CA ALA A 26 23.56 -12.78 -25.14
C ALA A 26 25.04 -13.06 -25.41
N VAL A 27 25.54 -12.67 -26.58
CA VAL A 27 26.95 -12.82 -26.96
C VAL A 27 27.53 -11.42 -27.15
N ASP A 28 28.69 -11.17 -26.55
CA ASP A 28 29.43 -9.93 -26.80
C ASP A 28 29.94 -9.91 -28.24
N THR A 29 29.56 -8.88 -29.00
CA THR A 29 29.89 -8.83 -30.44
C THR A 29 31.38 -8.60 -30.72
N ALA A 30 32.14 -8.08 -29.76
CA ALA A 30 33.55 -7.77 -29.94
C ALA A 30 34.46 -8.94 -29.50
N SER A 31 34.17 -9.57 -28.36
CA SER A 31 34.95 -10.68 -27.82
C SER A 31 34.43 -12.06 -28.23
N GLY A 32 33.16 -12.18 -28.60
CA GLY A 32 32.49 -13.46 -28.85
C GLY A 32 32.14 -14.23 -27.57
N GLU A 33 32.29 -13.61 -26.39
CA GLU A 33 32.00 -14.25 -25.12
C GLU A 33 30.49 -14.31 -24.81
N ASP A 34 30.06 -15.43 -24.24
CA ASP A 34 28.69 -15.60 -23.76
C ASP A 34 28.46 -14.76 -22.49
N LEU A 35 27.61 -13.74 -22.59
CA LEU A 35 27.19 -12.86 -21.49
C LEU A 35 26.06 -13.46 -20.63
N GLY A 36 25.67 -14.71 -20.92
CA GLY A 36 24.73 -15.51 -20.14
C GLY A 36 23.38 -15.78 -20.81
N ILE A 37 22.63 -16.67 -20.18
CA ILE A 37 21.35 -17.18 -20.67
C ILE A 37 20.19 -16.45 -20.00
N LYS A 38 19.23 -16.00 -20.79
CA LYS A 38 17.93 -15.48 -20.33
C LYS A 38 16.83 -16.34 -20.93
N GLN A 39 15.73 -16.52 -20.22
CA GLN A 39 14.55 -17.19 -20.75
C GLN A 39 13.30 -16.37 -20.52
N ASP A 40 12.23 -16.72 -21.23
CA ASP A 40 10.94 -16.08 -21.02
C ASP A 40 10.46 -16.28 -19.58
N THR A 41 9.67 -15.32 -19.09
CA THR A 41 9.13 -15.39 -17.73
C THR A 41 8.06 -16.46 -17.68
N LEU A 42 8.22 -17.43 -16.78
CA LEU A 42 7.20 -18.45 -16.53
C LEU A 42 6.08 -17.83 -15.71
N GLN A 43 4.86 -18.01 -16.15
CA GLN A 43 3.68 -17.55 -15.43
C GLN A 43 2.99 -18.75 -14.77
N HIS A 44 3.12 -18.86 -13.45
CA HIS A 44 2.39 -19.85 -12.68
C HIS A 44 0.96 -19.32 -12.45
N GLU A 45 -0.01 -19.88 -13.17
CA GLU A 45 -1.43 -19.54 -13.00
C GLU A 45 -2.04 -20.25 -11.78
N GLY A 46 -2.66 -19.47 -10.90
CA GLY A 46 -3.47 -19.99 -9.81
C GLY A 46 -4.92 -20.24 -10.21
N SER A 47 -5.66 -20.88 -9.30
CA SER A 47 -7.03 -21.34 -9.55
C SER A 47 -8.02 -20.24 -9.97
N TYR A 48 -7.83 -18.97 -9.59
CA TYR A 48 -8.84 -17.91 -9.72
C TYR A 48 -8.38 -16.63 -10.43
N SER A 49 -7.45 -16.73 -11.39
CA SER A 49 -6.87 -15.66 -12.25
C SER A 49 -5.68 -14.87 -11.68
N THR A 50 -5.24 -15.18 -10.47
CA THR A 50 -3.94 -14.73 -9.97
C THR A 50 -2.83 -15.50 -10.63
N SER A 51 -1.70 -14.82 -10.88
CA SER A 51 -0.49 -15.48 -11.35
C SER A 51 0.71 -15.03 -10.53
N ILE A 52 1.70 -15.90 -10.44
CA ILE A 52 3.04 -15.62 -9.94
C ILE A 52 4.00 -15.71 -11.11
N ASN A 53 4.83 -14.69 -11.28
CA ASN A 53 5.86 -14.66 -12.30
C ASN A 53 7.15 -15.24 -11.73
N ILE A 54 7.75 -16.19 -12.45
CA ILE A 54 9.05 -16.79 -12.14
C ILE A 54 9.97 -16.49 -13.31
N ARG A 55 11.00 -15.71 -13.03
CA ARG A 55 12.03 -15.34 -14.01
C ARG A 55 13.32 -16.03 -13.63
N ILE A 56 13.93 -16.71 -14.60
CA ILE A 56 15.23 -17.35 -14.44
C ILE A 56 16.21 -16.66 -15.39
N SER A 57 17.39 -16.31 -14.88
CA SER A 57 18.46 -15.67 -15.65
C SER A 57 19.80 -16.25 -15.20
N GLY A 58 20.36 -17.17 -15.98
CA GLY A 58 21.54 -17.94 -15.61
C GLY A 58 21.34 -18.68 -14.28
N ASN A 59 22.09 -18.24 -13.27
CA ASN A 59 22.06 -18.79 -11.91
C ASN A 59 21.06 -18.09 -10.97
N ARG A 60 20.34 -17.06 -11.44
CA ARG A 60 19.38 -16.30 -10.63
C ARG A 60 17.95 -16.75 -10.87
N VAL A 61 17.21 -17.02 -9.80
CA VAL A 61 15.75 -17.13 -9.81
C VAL A 61 15.14 -15.88 -9.18
N THR A 62 14.11 -15.32 -9.81
CA THR A 62 13.32 -14.19 -9.30
C THR A 62 11.84 -14.55 -9.33
N VAL A 63 11.15 -14.42 -8.21
CA VAL A 63 9.72 -14.66 -8.07
C VAL A 63 9.02 -13.36 -7.73
N SER A 64 7.96 -13.00 -8.46
CA SER A 64 7.16 -11.81 -8.21
C SER A 64 5.67 -12.12 -8.29
N GLY A 65 4.88 -11.65 -7.32
CA GLY A 65 3.43 -11.79 -7.38
C GLY A 65 2.75 -11.65 -6.02
N ASN A 66 1.46 -11.94 -5.95
CA ASN A 66 0.68 -11.87 -4.72
C ASN A 66 0.60 -13.23 -4.02
N PRO A 67 1.40 -13.50 -2.96
CA PRO A 67 1.35 -14.77 -2.23
C PRO A 67 0.07 -14.92 -1.41
N SER A 68 -0.57 -13.82 -1.02
CA SER A 68 -1.83 -13.81 -0.25
C SER A 68 -3.06 -14.14 -1.11
N ARG A 69 -2.95 -14.04 -2.44
CA ARG A 69 -4.07 -14.22 -3.38
C ARG A 69 -3.90 -15.40 -4.32
N ILE A 70 -2.71 -15.98 -4.44
CA ILE A 70 -2.52 -17.16 -5.29
C ILE A 70 -3.43 -18.31 -4.81
N ASN A 71 -4.13 -18.95 -5.74
CA ASN A 71 -5.15 -19.98 -5.45
C ASN A 71 -6.30 -19.53 -4.54
N ARG A 72 -6.59 -18.22 -4.50
CA ARG A 72 -7.74 -17.64 -3.81
C ARG A 72 -8.47 -16.66 -4.71
N ILE A 73 -9.78 -16.52 -4.50
CA ILE A 73 -10.64 -15.61 -5.25
C ILE A 73 -10.24 -14.15 -4.97
N GLU A 74 -10.01 -13.84 -3.69
CA GLU A 74 -9.73 -12.51 -3.18
C GLU A 74 -8.75 -12.56 -1.99
N ASN A 75 -8.29 -11.37 -1.60
CA ASN A 75 -7.30 -11.10 -0.58
C ASN A 75 -7.77 -9.96 0.34
N LEU A 76 -9.01 -10.01 0.81
CA LEU A 76 -9.53 -9.13 1.86
C LEU A 76 -8.59 -9.23 3.07
N PHE A 77 -8.23 -10.44 3.46
CA PHE A 77 -7.17 -10.72 4.43
C PHE A 77 -6.09 -11.61 3.79
N GLY A 78 -4.84 -11.40 4.21
CA GLY A 78 -3.66 -12.07 3.65
C GLY A 78 -2.72 -12.63 4.71
N LEU A 79 -1.56 -13.08 4.24
CA LEU A 79 -0.46 -13.61 5.07
C LEU A 79 0.18 -12.47 5.87
N THR A 80 0.47 -12.75 7.14
CA THR A 80 0.91 -11.73 8.12
C THR A 80 2.41 -11.78 8.40
N SER A 81 3.13 -12.78 7.88
CA SER A 81 4.59 -12.82 7.95
C SER A 81 5.24 -13.02 6.58
N LEU A 82 6.49 -12.55 6.46
CA LEU A 82 7.29 -12.77 5.25
C LEU A 82 7.64 -14.26 5.10
N ASP A 83 7.85 -15.00 6.20
CA ASP A 83 8.09 -16.44 6.17
C ASP A 83 6.93 -17.21 5.54
N GLN A 84 5.69 -16.85 5.88
CA GLN A 84 4.50 -17.46 5.24
C GLN A 84 4.49 -17.21 3.74
N CYS A 85 4.88 -16.00 3.32
CA CYS A 85 4.93 -15.65 1.91
C CYS A 85 6.04 -16.40 1.16
N ILE A 86 7.22 -16.51 1.77
CA ILE A 86 8.34 -17.31 1.23
C ILE A 86 7.95 -18.79 1.14
N ALA A 87 7.24 -19.33 2.14
CA ALA A 87 6.74 -20.71 2.09
C ALA A 87 5.81 -20.96 0.88
N VAL A 88 4.92 -20.00 0.56
CA VAL A 88 4.07 -20.06 -0.64
C VAL A 88 4.91 -20.05 -1.91
N TYR A 89 5.91 -19.19 -2.02
CA TYR A 89 6.81 -19.16 -3.18
C TYR A 89 7.64 -20.43 -3.31
N ASN A 90 8.19 -20.94 -2.21
CA ASN A 90 8.97 -22.17 -2.19
C ASN A 90 8.15 -23.38 -2.64
N LYS A 91 6.88 -23.45 -2.25
CA LYS A 91 5.96 -24.49 -2.76
C LYS A 91 5.85 -24.45 -4.28
N ILE A 92 5.75 -23.26 -4.87
CA ILE A 92 5.66 -23.09 -6.32
C ILE A 92 7.00 -23.46 -6.97
N LEU A 93 8.13 -22.98 -6.45
CA LEU A 93 9.47 -23.30 -6.99
C LEU A 93 9.72 -24.81 -7.04
N ILE A 94 9.38 -25.53 -5.97
CA ILE A 94 9.52 -26.99 -5.89
C ILE A 94 8.69 -27.70 -6.98
N GLN A 95 7.49 -27.21 -7.30
CA GLN A 95 6.66 -27.78 -8.38
C GLN A 95 7.33 -27.71 -9.76
N TYR A 96 8.19 -26.71 -9.97
CA TYR A 96 8.98 -26.54 -11.20
C TYR A 96 10.37 -27.17 -11.11
N GLY A 97 10.69 -27.91 -10.04
CA GLY A 97 12.03 -28.48 -9.83
C GLY A 97 13.11 -27.44 -9.56
N LEU A 98 12.73 -26.22 -9.14
CA LEU A 98 13.66 -25.14 -8.81
C LEU A 98 14.03 -25.18 -7.33
N PRO A 99 15.26 -24.75 -6.97
CA PRO A 99 15.66 -24.66 -5.57
C PRO A 99 14.77 -23.67 -4.80
N PRO A 100 14.38 -23.99 -3.56
CA PRO A 100 13.62 -23.07 -2.73
C PRO A 100 14.49 -21.89 -2.27
N PHE A 101 13.85 -20.76 -1.98
CA PHE A 101 14.50 -19.64 -1.30
C PHE A 101 14.94 -20.02 0.11
N THR A 102 16.16 -19.61 0.47
CA THR A 102 16.76 -19.83 1.78
C THR A 102 17.02 -18.51 2.51
N PRO A 103 17.02 -18.51 3.86
CA PRO A 103 17.50 -17.37 4.63
C PRO A 103 18.97 -17.07 4.29
N CYS A 104 19.30 -15.79 4.15
CA CYS A 104 20.69 -15.33 4.12
C CYS A 104 21.37 -15.65 5.46
N THR A 105 22.64 -16.05 5.40
CA THR A 105 23.50 -16.18 6.59
C THR A 105 24.74 -15.29 6.48
N LYS A 106 25.14 -14.93 5.26
CA LYS A 106 26.31 -14.10 4.99
C LYS A 106 26.02 -13.03 3.93
N VAL A 107 26.71 -11.91 4.07
CA VAL A 107 26.72 -10.82 3.09
C VAL A 107 28.16 -10.50 2.76
N TRP A 108 28.48 -10.52 1.47
CA TRP A 108 29.81 -10.19 0.96
C TRP A 108 29.76 -8.90 0.14
N HIS A 109 30.87 -8.19 0.15
CA HIS A 109 31.06 -6.99 -0.64
C HIS A 109 32.27 -7.20 -1.56
N SER A 110 32.10 -6.93 -2.85
CA SER A 110 33.22 -6.80 -3.77
C SER A 110 33.24 -5.41 -4.37
N VAL A 111 34.41 -4.96 -4.78
CA VAL A 111 34.58 -3.70 -5.49
C VAL A 111 34.71 -4.05 -6.97
N GLY A 112 33.72 -3.65 -7.77
CA GLY A 112 33.78 -3.76 -9.22
C GLY A 112 34.60 -2.63 -9.85
N GLU A 113 34.77 -2.69 -11.17
CA GLU A 113 35.40 -1.61 -11.94
C GLU A 113 34.75 -0.25 -11.67
N GLY A 114 35.58 0.79 -11.53
CA GLY A 114 35.14 2.14 -11.19
C GLY A 114 34.77 2.33 -9.70
N GLY A 115 35.14 1.42 -8.81
CA GLY A 115 34.94 1.57 -7.35
C GLY A 115 33.51 1.26 -6.88
N ARG A 116 32.67 0.69 -7.75
CA ARG A 116 31.29 0.35 -7.41
C ARG A 116 31.25 -0.85 -6.47
N ILE A 117 30.65 -0.68 -5.30
CA ILE A 117 30.46 -1.79 -4.35
C ILE A 117 29.31 -2.68 -4.84
N ASN A 118 29.63 -3.92 -5.17
CA ASN A 118 28.67 -4.99 -5.41
C ASN A 118 28.44 -5.75 -4.11
N THR A 119 27.20 -6.14 -3.85
CA THR A 119 26.84 -6.90 -2.64
C THR A 119 26.24 -8.24 -3.04
N PHE A 120 26.73 -9.32 -2.43
CA PHE A 120 26.31 -10.69 -2.66
C PHE A 120 25.84 -11.32 -1.35
N THR A 121 25.04 -12.37 -1.45
CA THR A 121 24.55 -13.13 -0.31
C THR A 121 24.27 -14.57 -0.72
N ASP A 122 24.18 -15.45 0.26
CA ASP A 122 23.90 -16.90 0.12
C ASP A 122 22.41 -17.27 0.20
N GLY A 123 21.54 -16.26 0.30
CA GLY A 123 20.10 -16.47 0.45
C GLY A 123 19.25 -15.45 -0.29
N ALA A 124 17.96 -15.48 0.00
CA ALA A 124 16.95 -14.73 -0.71
C ALA A 124 16.97 -13.23 -0.38
N VAL A 125 16.74 -12.42 -1.41
CA VAL A 125 16.77 -10.96 -1.36
C VAL A 125 15.43 -10.37 -1.79
N PHE A 126 14.82 -9.58 -0.92
CA PHE A 126 13.64 -8.79 -1.22
C PHE A 126 13.98 -7.56 -2.09
N GLU A 127 13.25 -7.41 -3.19
CA GLU A 127 13.29 -6.23 -4.07
C GLU A 127 12.06 -5.36 -3.95
N GLU A 128 10.90 -5.94 -3.62
CA GLU A 128 9.66 -5.19 -3.44
C GLU A 128 8.78 -5.89 -2.40
N ILE A 129 8.13 -5.09 -1.54
CA ILE A 129 7.21 -5.57 -0.50
C ILE A 129 6.00 -4.65 -0.48
N HIS A 130 4.79 -5.20 -0.65
CA HIS A 130 3.55 -4.44 -0.44
C HIS A 130 2.94 -4.79 0.89
N ILE A 131 2.75 -3.79 1.73
CA ILE A 131 2.12 -3.91 3.05
C ILE A 131 0.71 -3.31 3.02
N THR A 132 -0.24 -4.02 3.60
CA THR A 132 -1.66 -3.68 3.48
C THR A 132 -2.41 -3.86 4.81
N SER A 133 -3.38 -2.97 5.07
CA SER A 133 -4.40 -3.16 6.11
C SER A 133 -5.75 -2.62 5.62
N ASN A 134 -6.83 -3.08 6.24
CA ASN A 134 -8.18 -2.57 5.99
C ASN A 134 -8.67 -1.82 7.22
N LEU A 135 -9.16 -0.61 7.03
CA LEU A 135 -9.90 0.14 8.05
C LEU A 135 -11.39 0.13 7.69
N THR A 136 -12.22 0.13 8.72
CA THR A 136 -13.67 0.36 8.61
C THR A 136 -13.94 1.83 8.79
N THR A 137 -14.85 2.41 8.02
CA THR A 137 -15.29 3.81 8.23
C THR A 137 -16.64 3.91 8.94
N GLY A 138 -17.31 2.76 9.16
CA GLY A 138 -18.62 2.71 9.81
C GLY A 138 -19.69 3.47 9.01
N THR A 139 -20.75 3.90 9.70
CA THR A 139 -21.79 4.77 9.14
C THR A 139 -21.46 6.24 9.34
N VAL A 140 -21.93 7.07 8.41
CA VAL A 140 -22.20 8.48 8.61
C VAL A 140 -23.40 8.63 9.55
N VAL A 141 -23.19 9.29 10.69
CA VAL A 141 -24.27 9.68 11.60
C VAL A 141 -24.86 11.01 11.13
N HIS A 142 -25.95 10.95 10.37
CA HIS A 142 -26.93 12.04 10.22
C HIS A 142 -28.25 11.48 10.70
N ASP A 143 -28.94 12.09 11.67
CA ASP A 143 -30.25 11.68 12.22
C ASP A 143 -30.98 10.62 11.36
N ILE A 144 -30.64 9.34 11.54
CA ILE A 144 -31.07 8.27 10.63
C ILE A 144 -32.49 7.89 11.04
N THR A 145 -33.48 8.49 10.40
CA THR A 145 -34.90 8.10 10.49
C THR A 145 -35.33 7.20 9.31
N GLY A 146 -34.38 6.53 8.66
CA GLY A 146 -34.61 5.72 7.45
C GLY A 146 -34.54 4.20 7.66
N PRO A 147 -35.13 3.40 6.74
CA PRO A 147 -35.12 1.93 6.78
C PRO A 147 -33.72 1.32 6.63
N GLN A 148 -33.57 0.06 7.04
CA GLN A 148 -32.30 -0.68 7.10
C GLN A 148 -31.55 -0.78 5.75
N SER A 149 -32.26 -0.67 4.61
CA SER A 149 -31.65 -0.61 3.27
C SER A 149 -30.80 0.64 3.02
N ASP A 150 -31.03 1.72 3.75
CA ASP A 150 -30.24 2.95 3.62
C ASP A 150 -28.92 2.87 4.38
N LEU A 151 -28.76 1.90 5.28
CA LEU A 151 -27.54 1.68 6.04
C LEU A 151 -26.36 1.30 5.14
N PHE A 152 -26.60 0.52 4.09
CA PHE A 152 -25.58 0.12 3.11
C PHE A 152 -25.04 1.31 2.31
N LYS A 153 -25.95 2.09 1.72
CA LYS A 153 -25.60 3.32 1.00
C LYS A 153 -24.85 4.29 1.90
N ASN A 154 -25.21 4.33 3.18
CA ASN A 154 -24.57 5.17 4.17
C ASN A 154 -23.09 4.78 4.41
N HIS A 155 -22.76 3.48 4.55
CA HIS A 155 -21.37 3.04 4.68
C HIS A 155 -20.52 3.31 3.44
N ASP A 156 -21.08 3.15 2.24
CA ASP A 156 -20.39 3.49 0.98
C ASP A 156 -20.10 4.98 0.87
N VAL A 157 -21.06 5.82 1.26
CA VAL A 157 -20.86 7.26 1.35
C VAL A 157 -19.81 7.60 2.40
N ALA A 158 -19.78 6.89 3.54
CA ALA A 158 -18.79 7.08 4.59
C ALA A 158 -17.36 6.82 4.07
N VAL A 159 -17.12 5.69 3.41
CA VAL A 159 -15.78 5.34 2.93
C VAL A 159 -15.30 6.27 1.83
N ASP A 160 -16.18 6.67 0.90
CA ASP A 160 -15.82 7.61 -0.16
C ASP A 160 -15.54 9.02 0.40
N THR A 161 -16.33 9.45 1.39
CA THR A 161 -16.13 10.72 2.09
C THR A 161 -14.82 10.71 2.86
N PHE A 162 -14.51 9.60 3.54
CA PHE A 162 -13.24 9.39 4.21
C PHE A 162 -12.06 9.47 3.23
N ILE A 163 -12.12 8.79 2.08
CA ILE A 163 -11.08 8.82 1.05
C ILE A 163 -10.90 10.23 0.48
N ARG A 164 -12.00 10.96 0.25
CA ARG A 164 -11.96 12.36 -0.18
C ARG A 164 -11.29 13.24 0.86
N ALA A 165 -11.62 13.08 2.13
CA ALA A 165 -11.03 13.85 3.23
C ALA A 165 -9.53 13.61 3.35
N ILE A 166 -9.06 12.36 3.39
CA ILE A 166 -7.62 12.06 3.45
C ILE A 166 -6.85 12.52 2.19
N SER A 167 -7.53 12.69 1.05
CA SER A 167 -6.93 13.23 -0.18
C SER A 167 -6.55 14.72 -0.10
N THR A 168 -6.89 15.39 0.99
CA THR A 168 -6.40 16.74 1.31
C THR A 168 -5.02 16.72 1.98
N LEU A 169 -4.62 15.57 2.53
CA LEU A 169 -3.46 15.47 3.40
C LEU A 169 -2.22 15.02 2.63
N PRO A 170 -1.09 15.73 2.73
CA PRO A 170 0.17 15.23 2.22
C PRO A 170 0.69 14.07 3.09
N TYR A 171 1.27 13.06 2.45
CA TYR A 171 1.98 11.99 3.13
C TYR A 171 3.49 12.11 2.84
N LYS A 172 4.27 12.36 3.88
CA LYS A 172 5.72 12.65 3.78
C LYS A 172 5.98 13.79 2.79
N ASN A 173 6.68 13.53 1.69
CA ASN A 173 6.98 14.49 0.63
C ASN A 173 6.09 14.29 -0.62
N SER A 174 5.10 13.40 -0.54
CA SER A 174 4.25 13.04 -1.65
C SER A 174 2.93 13.83 -1.62
N ILE A 175 2.44 14.18 -2.80
CA ILE A 175 1.24 14.98 -3.03
C ILE A 175 0.05 14.02 -3.22
N PRO A 176 -1.06 14.21 -2.49
CA PRO A 176 -2.24 13.37 -2.65
C PRO A 176 -2.91 13.65 -4.00
N ARG A 177 -3.45 12.61 -4.62
CA ARG A 177 -4.31 12.70 -5.79
C ARG A 177 -5.52 11.80 -5.58
N LEU A 178 -6.68 12.45 -5.54
CA LEU A 178 -7.96 11.76 -5.62
C LEU A 178 -8.24 11.40 -7.07
N HIS A 179 -8.58 10.15 -7.33
CA HIS A 179 -9.00 9.69 -8.66
C HIS A 179 -10.35 10.32 -9.02
N ALA A 180 -10.61 10.47 -10.32
CA ALA A 180 -11.82 11.15 -10.82
C ALA A 180 -13.14 10.52 -10.32
N ASN A 181 -13.16 9.22 -10.07
CA ASN A 181 -14.32 8.51 -9.52
C ASN A 181 -14.51 8.69 -8.00
N GLY A 182 -13.56 9.32 -7.30
CA GLY A 182 -13.59 9.51 -5.85
C GLY A 182 -13.33 8.26 -5.01
N LYS A 183 -13.03 7.11 -5.63
CA LYS A 183 -12.93 5.80 -4.95
C LYS A 183 -11.50 5.44 -4.51
N THR A 184 -10.51 6.20 -4.96
CA THR A 184 -9.08 5.95 -4.69
C THR A 184 -8.34 7.26 -4.49
N CYS A 185 -7.47 7.30 -3.49
CA CYS A 185 -6.47 8.33 -3.30
C CYS A 185 -5.07 7.69 -3.31
N ASP A 186 -4.17 8.20 -4.13
CA ASP A 186 -2.75 7.84 -4.10
C ASP A 186 -1.87 9.03 -3.77
N TRP A 187 -0.62 8.79 -3.37
CA TRP A 187 0.35 9.88 -3.18
C TRP A 187 1.53 9.78 -4.13
N LEU A 188 1.70 10.84 -4.90
CA LEU A 188 2.65 10.93 -6.00
C LEU A 188 3.81 11.86 -5.69
N THR A 189 4.89 11.71 -6.47
CA THR A 189 5.94 12.72 -6.52
C THR A 189 5.42 14.00 -7.16
N LYS A 190 6.18 15.10 -7.04
CA LYS A 190 5.92 16.37 -7.74
C LYS A 190 5.81 16.21 -9.26
N LYS A 191 6.38 15.14 -9.84
CA LYS A 191 6.33 14.83 -11.27
C LYS A 191 5.06 14.04 -11.67
N GLY A 192 4.15 13.76 -10.74
CA GLY A 192 2.95 12.97 -11.00
C GLY A 192 3.21 11.46 -11.14
N THR A 193 4.41 10.99 -10.78
CA THR A 193 4.76 9.56 -10.82
C THR A 193 4.79 8.97 -9.41
N GLY A 194 4.60 7.66 -9.29
CA GLY A 194 4.70 6.98 -8.00
C GLY A 194 6.11 7.09 -7.39
N GLY A 195 6.20 7.27 -6.08
CA GLY A 195 7.47 7.43 -5.36
C GLY A 195 8.47 6.31 -5.66
N THR A 196 9.77 6.66 -5.70
CA THR A 196 10.87 5.69 -5.92
C THR A 196 11.15 4.83 -4.69
N LEU A 197 10.79 5.32 -3.50
CA LEU A 197 10.93 4.62 -2.24
C LEU A 197 9.62 3.90 -1.85
N ILE A 198 8.54 4.67 -1.70
CA ILE A 198 7.23 4.18 -1.29
C ILE A 198 6.18 4.76 -2.23
N TYR A 199 5.22 3.93 -2.63
CA TYR A 199 4.00 4.34 -3.29
C TYR A 199 2.79 3.94 -2.44
N PRO A 200 2.19 4.89 -1.70
CA PRO A 200 1.01 4.63 -0.88
C PRO A 200 -0.29 4.90 -1.66
N SER A 201 -1.33 4.13 -1.35
CA SER A 201 -2.68 4.33 -1.87
C SER A 201 -3.73 3.88 -0.85
N VAL A 202 -4.87 4.56 -0.87
CA VAL A 202 -6.08 4.17 -0.15
C VAL A 202 -7.23 4.05 -1.13
N TYR A 203 -8.02 2.98 -1.06
CA TYR A 203 -9.15 2.79 -1.95
C TYR A 203 -10.33 2.07 -1.30
N ASN A 204 -11.52 2.29 -1.85
CA ASN A 204 -12.74 1.58 -1.48
C ASN A 204 -12.63 0.13 -1.98
N LYS A 205 -12.54 -0.82 -1.05
CA LYS A 205 -12.26 -2.23 -1.39
C LYS A 205 -13.46 -2.94 -2.03
N ALA A 206 -14.68 -2.61 -1.64
CA ALA A 206 -15.88 -3.18 -2.23
C ALA A 206 -15.93 -2.84 -3.73
N TYR A 207 -15.81 -1.54 -4.04
CA TYR A 207 -15.77 -1.04 -5.41
C TYR A 207 -14.64 -1.65 -6.25
N GLU A 208 -13.44 -1.83 -5.68
CA GLU A 208 -12.33 -2.48 -6.39
C GLU A 208 -12.66 -3.94 -6.77
N LEU A 209 -13.26 -4.69 -5.85
CA LEU A 209 -13.65 -6.08 -6.09
C LEU A 209 -14.74 -6.17 -7.17
N GLU A 210 -15.76 -5.32 -7.11
CA GLU A 210 -16.83 -5.23 -8.11
C GLU A 210 -16.30 -4.89 -9.51
N LEU A 211 -15.38 -3.93 -9.59
CA LEU A 211 -14.87 -3.46 -10.87
C LEU A 211 -13.90 -4.45 -11.54
N HIS A 212 -13.03 -5.09 -10.75
CA HIS A 212 -11.91 -5.85 -11.30
C HIS A 212 -11.97 -7.35 -11.08
N THR A 213 -12.51 -7.82 -9.95
CA THR A 213 -12.49 -9.24 -9.59
C THR A 213 -13.80 -9.93 -9.95
N LEU A 214 -14.94 -9.32 -9.64
CA LEU A 214 -16.27 -9.87 -9.89
C LEU A 214 -16.51 -10.24 -11.37
N PRO A 215 -16.17 -9.40 -12.37
CA PRO A 215 -16.41 -9.74 -13.77
C PRO A 215 -15.51 -10.89 -14.25
N LYS A 216 -14.30 -11.01 -13.69
CA LYS A 216 -13.36 -12.10 -14.02
C LYS A 216 -13.87 -13.44 -13.48
N ILE A 217 -14.34 -13.46 -12.23
CA ILE A 217 -14.91 -14.65 -11.61
C ILE A 217 -16.21 -15.06 -12.30
N LYS A 218 -17.10 -14.09 -12.60
CA LYS A 218 -18.32 -14.35 -13.38
C LYS A 218 -18.01 -15.00 -14.73
N ARG A 219 -17.02 -14.48 -15.46
CA ARG A 219 -16.62 -15.03 -16.76
C ARG A 219 -16.03 -16.44 -16.64
N LYS A 220 -15.25 -16.71 -15.58
CA LYS A 220 -14.54 -17.98 -15.41
C LYS A 220 -15.43 -19.11 -14.86
N PHE A 221 -16.35 -18.80 -13.95
CA PHE A 221 -17.12 -19.82 -13.21
C PHE A 221 -18.64 -19.70 -13.36
N GLY A 222 -19.16 -18.59 -13.88
CA GLY A 222 -20.60 -18.30 -13.95
C GLY A 222 -21.12 -17.53 -12.72
N ASP A 223 -22.35 -17.01 -12.80
CA ASP A 223 -22.98 -16.23 -11.71
C ASP A 223 -23.71 -17.09 -10.66
N GLN A 224 -24.02 -18.34 -10.98
CA GLN A 224 -24.56 -19.31 -10.03
C GLN A 224 -23.46 -20.10 -9.29
N SER A 225 -22.19 -19.81 -9.57
CA SER A 225 -21.07 -20.58 -9.02
C SER A 225 -20.84 -20.29 -7.53
N PRO A 226 -20.38 -21.28 -6.74
CA PRO A 226 -20.00 -21.06 -5.34
C PRO A 226 -18.92 -19.97 -5.15
N GLU A 227 -18.00 -19.83 -6.11
CA GLU A 227 -16.97 -18.80 -6.13
C GLU A 227 -17.57 -17.41 -6.28
N TYR A 228 -18.52 -17.25 -7.21
CA TYR A 228 -19.20 -15.99 -7.44
C TYR A 228 -20.03 -15.58 -6.22
N GLN A 229 -20.79 -16.52 -5.66
CA GLN A 229 -21.59 -16.28 -4.45
C GLN A 229 -20.71 -15.96 -3.23
N TYR A 230 -19.58 -16.66 -3.07
CA TYR A 230 -18.60 -16.31 -2.03
C TYR A 230 -18.06 -14.89 -2.21
N LEU A 231 -17.72 -14.49 -3.44
CA LEU A 231 -17.20 -13.15 -3.72
C LEU A 231 -18.25 -12.07 -3.45
N LEU A 232 -19.52 -12.31 -3.82
CA LEU A 232 -20.62 -11.41 -3.45
C LEU A 232 -20.72 -11.23 -1.94
N ASN A 233 -20.59 -12.31 -1.17
CA ASN A 233 -20.62 -12.23 0.29
C ASN A 233 -19.45 -11.41 0.86
N VAL A 234 -18.26 -11.49 0.24
CA VAL A 234 -17.10 -10.65 0.59
C VAL A 234 -17.32 -9.18 0.23
N ILE A 235 -17.89 -8.90 -0.94
CA ILE A 235 -18.21 -7.53 -1.40
C ILE A 235 -19.23 -6.91 -0.46
N GLU A 236 -20.30 -7.64 -0.16
CA GLU A 236 -21.35 -7.25 0.78
C GLU A 236 -20.77 -6.93 2.16
N TYR A 237 -19.89 -7.80 2.68
CA TYR A 237 -19.18 -7.55 3.93
C TYR A 237 -18.34 -6.25 3.88
N CYS A 238 -17.72 -5.94 2.74
CA CYS A 238 -16.98 -4.70 2.58
C CYS A 238 -17.89 -3.46 2.55
N HIS A 239 -19.09 -3.56 1.95
CA HIS A 239 -20.09 -2.50 1.99
C HIS A 239 -20.60 -2.28 3.42
N GLN A 240 -20.94 -3.34 4.15
CA GLN A 240 -21.45 -3.27 5.53
C GLN A 240 -20.52 -2.57 6.51
N HIS A 241 -19.23 -2.51 6.21
CA HIS A 241 -18.23 -1.92 7.09
C HIS A 241 -17.55 -0.66 6.53
N GLY A 242 -17.87 -0.26 5.30
CA GLY A 242 -17.20 0.85 4.60
C GLY A 242 -15.68 0.63 4.57
N VAL A 243 -15.23 -0.38 3.80
CA VAL A 243 -13.83 -0.81 3.87
C VAL A 243 -12.89 0.08 3.04
N ALA A 244 -12.07 0.88 3.74
CA ALA A 244 -10.94 1.60 3.18
C ALA A 244 -9.68 0.74 3.28
N ARG A 245 -9.14 0.30 2.14
CA ARG A 245 -7.87 -0.43 2.10
C ARG A 245 -6.70 0.53 2.01
N PHE A 246 -5.77 0.42 2.95
CA PHE A 246 -4.49 1.13 2.97
C PHE A 246 -3.40 0.21 2.46
N GLU A 247 -2.78 0.57 1.33
CA GLU A 247 -1.72 -0.20 0.69
C GLU A 247 -0.47 0.66 0.50
N GLN A 248 0.71 0.11 0.79
CA GLN A 248 1.99 0.76 0.50
C GLN A 248 2.93 -0.19 -0.23
N LYS A 249 3.36 0.23 -1.42
CA LYS A 249 4.37 -0.46 -2.21
C LYS A 249 5.75 0.03 -1.81
N LEU A 250 6.48 -0.78 -1.04
CA LEU A 250 7.86 -0.52 -0.64
C LEU A 250 8.80 -1.04 -1.72
N LYS A 251 9.44 -0.12 -2.46
CA LYS A 251 10.28 -0.45 -3.61
C LYS A 251 11.72 -0.78 -3.19
N SER A 252 12.48 -1.37 -4.11
CA SER A 252 13.88 -1.80 -3.90
C SER A 252 14.77 -0.73 -3.27
N ALA A 253 14.63 0.53 -3.68
CA ALA A 253 15.41 1.62 -3.11
C ALA A 253 15.10 1.86 -1.61
N PHE A 254 13.84 1.73 -1.19
CA PHE A 254 13.46 1.82 0.22
C PHE A 254 13.98 0.62 1.01
N ILE A 255 13.81 -0.59 0.48
CA ILE A 255 14.24 -1.82 1.14
C ILE A 255 15.76 -1.81 1.34
N ARG A 256 16.53 -1.40 0.32
CA ARG A 256 17.99 -1.24 0.41
C ARG A 256 18.40 -0.19 1.43
N ARG A 257 17.80 1.00 1.37
CA ARG A 257 18.12 2.13 2.27
C ARG A 257 17.90 1.78 3.74
N ASN A 258 16.92 0.93 4.05
CA ASN A 258 16.58 0.54 5.42
C ASN A 258 17.14 -0.84 5.81
N HIS A 259 18.05 -1.42 5.02
CA HIS A 259 18.67 -2.72 5.29
C HIS A 259 17.67 -3.89 5.48
N LEU A 260 16.55 -3.85 4.75
CA LEU A 260 15.46 -4.86 4.86
C LEU A 260 15.52 -5.96 3.79
N ARG A 261 16.54 -5.95 2.94
CA ARG A 261 16.55 -6.80 1.74
C ARG A 261 16.92 -8.25 2.01
N PHE A 262 17.74 -8.53 3.02
CA PHE A 262 18.31 -9.87 3.24
C PHE A 262 17.38 -10.72 4.10
N TYR A 263 16.68 -11.66 3.48
CA TYR A 263 15.81 -12.59 4.20
C TYR A 263 16.63 -13.33 5.28
N GLY A 264 16.10 -13.47 6.50
CA GLY A 264 16.82 -14.09 7.62
C GLY A 264 17.83 -13.20 8.36
N LEU A 265 18.53 -12.28 7.69
CA LEU A 265 19.57 -11.43 8.33
C LEU A 265 19.06 -10.12 8.92
N PHE A 266 17.97 -9.53 8.40
CA PHE A 266 17.28 -8.54 9.21
C PHE A 266 16.49 -9.28 10.28
N ASN A 267 16.72 -8.97 11.56
CA ASN A 267 16.03 -9.64 12.68
C ASN A 267 14.53 -9.65 12.40
N ALA A 268 13.94 -10.82 12.18
CA ALA A 268 12.57 -10.97 11.70
C ALA A 268 11.56 -10.18 12.56
N VAL A 269 11.79 -10.13 13.87
CA VAL A 269 11.00 -9.33 14.82
C VAL A 269 11.24 -7.84 14.65
N LYS A 270 12.50 -7.38 14.55
CA LYS A 270 12.80 -5.95 14.37
C LYS A 270 12.37 -5.42 13.01
N GLY A 271 12.60 -6.17 11.93
CA GLY A 271 12.18 -5.79 10.58
C GLY A 271 10.67 -5.78 10.44
N HIS A 272 9.97 -6.79 10.96
CA HIS A 272 8.51 -6.77 10.97
C HIS A 272 7.96 -5.58 11.77
N LYS A 273 8.52 -5.30 12.97
CA LYS A 273 8.14 -4.12 13.77
C LYS A 273 8.42 -2.81 13.03
N PHE A 274 9.52 -2.70 12.30
CA PHE A 274 9.83 -1.52 11.50
C PHE A 274 8.86 -1.34 10.32
N LEU A 275 8.54 -2.43 9.61
CA LEU A 275 7.52 -2.40 8.55
C LEU A 275 6.15 -1.99 9.11
N GLN A 276 5.79 -2.54 10.27
CA GLN A 276 4.56 -2.19 10.97
C GLN A 276 4.56 -0.71 11.37
N SER A 277 5.65 -0.16 11.92
CA SER A 277 5.70 1.26 12.28
C SER A 277 5.59 2.18 11.06
N VAL A 278 6.24 1.82 9.95
CA VAL A 278 6.11 2.56 8.67
C VAL A 278 4.67 2.54 8.17
N HIS A 279 3.95 1.44 8.40
CA HIS A 279 2.54 1.30 8.03
C HIS A 279 1.62 2.06 8.98
N ASP A 280 1.86 1.98 10.28
CA ASP A 280 1.09 2.67 11.31
C ASP A 280 1.15 4.19 11.10
N ASP A 281 2.33 4.72 10.74
CA ASP A 281 2.48 6.13 10.33
C ASP A 281 1.54 6.52 9.17
N PHE A 282 1.26 5.58 8.26
CA PHE A 282 0.35 5.80 7.14
C PHE A 282 -1.11 5.61 7.53
N LEU A 283 -1.43 4.56 8.30
CA LEU A 283 -2.78 4.34 8.82
C LEU A 283 -3.23 5.55 9.63
N ASN A 284 -2.36 6.11 10.45
CA ASN A 284 -2.64 7.27 11.30
C ASN A 284 -2.65 8.61 10.55
N ILE A 285 -2.56 8.65 9.22
CA ILE A 285 -2.66 9.92 8.47
C ILE A 285 -4.00 10.62 8.73
N HIS A 286 -5.08 9.84 8.88
CA HIS A 286 -6.42 10.38 9.14
C HIS A 286 -6.52 11.09 10.49
N ASN A 287 -5.66 10.78 11.47
CA ASN A 287 -5.61 11.47 12.75
C ASN A 287 -5.26 12.96 12.61
N LYS A 288 -4.80 13.41 11.43
CA LYS A 288 -4.57 14.83 11.12
C LYS A 288 -5.82 15.57 10.67
N LEU A 289 -6.91 14.86 10.36
CA LEU A 289 -8.23 15.43 10.07
C LEU A 289 -8.88 15.89 11.38
N GLN A 290 -8.27 16.84 12.08
CA GLN A 290 -8.72 17.30 13.41
C GLN A 290 -9.47 18.62 13.37
N VAL A 291 -9.46 19.30 12.22
CA VAL A 291 -10.14 20.58 12.05
C VAL A 291 -11.55 20.28 11.55
N GLU A 292 -12.51 20.29 12.49
CA GLU A 292 -13.93 20.06 12.21
C GLU A 292 -14.52 21.22 11.40
N HIS A 293 -14.12 22.45 11.72
CA HIS A 293 -14.53 23.65 11.00
C HIS A 293 -13.31 24.49 10.67
N MET A 294 -13.21 24.97 9.44
CA MET A 294 -12.16 25.91 9.03
C MET A 294 -12.47 27.33 9.55
N SER A 295 -12.67 27.47 10.87
CA SER A 295 -12.85 28.76 11.56
C SER A 295 -11.57 29.19 12.27
N LEU A 296 -11.46 30.50 12.51
CA LEU A 296 -10.32 31.08 13.24
C LEU A 296 -10.22 30.49 14.66
N GLU A 297 -11.34 30.33 15.35
CA GLU A 297 -11.36 29.77 16.71
C GLU A 297 -10.88 28.31 16.69
N SER A 298 -11.43 27.48 15.79
CA SER A 298 -11.12 26.05 15.73
C SER A 298 -9.64 25.78 15.41
N ILE A 299 -9.07 26.49 14.43
CA ILE A 299 -7.66 26.30 14.05
C ILE A 299 -6.73 26.76 15.19
N THR A 300 -7.04 27.90 15.81
CA THR A 300 -6.20 28.46 16.89
C THR A 300 -6.23 27.56 18.12
N GLU A 301 -7.42 27.13 18.53
CA GLU A 301 -7.60 26.21 19.66
C GLU A 301 -6.86 24.89 19.42
N LYS A 302 -6.91 24.35 18.19
CA LYS A 302 -6.21 23.11 17.86
C LYS A 302 -4.69 23.25 17.88
N LEU A 303 -4.17 24.39 17.43
CA LEU A 303 -2.73 24.67 17.50
C LEU A 303 -2.20 24.77 18.93
N ILE A 304 -3.02 25.29 19.86
CA ILE A 304 -2.65 25.42 21.28
C ILE A 304 -2.84 24.09 22.02
N SER A 305 -4.01 23.46 21.89
CA SER A 305 -4.35 22.21 22.60
C SER A 305 -3.43 21.05 22.25
N ASN A 306 -2.93 20.99 21.01
CA ASN A 306 -1.94 19.99 20.59
C ASN A 306 -0.49 20.38 20.94
N GLY A 307 -0.24 21.52 21.59
CA GLY A 307 1.10 21.99 21.92
C GLY A 307 1.97 22.38 20.72
N ILE A 308 1.36 22.67 19.55
CA ILE A 308 2.09 23.01 18.31
C ILE A 308 2.62 24.44 18.37
N CYS A 309 1.86 25.35 18.99
CA CYS A 309 2.26 26.72 19.24
C CYS A 309 2.40 26.96 20.75
N GLU A 310 3.50 27.60 21.15
CA GLU A 310 3.80 27.88 22.56
C GLU A 310 2.85 28.91 23.20
N ASN A 311 2.27 29.79 22.38
CA ASN A 311 1.41 30.87 22.87
C ASN A 311 0.35 31.27 21.83
N THR A 312 -0.69 31.94 22.32
CA THR A 312 -1.84 32.39 21.53
C THR A 312 -1.43 33.32 20.38
N ARG A 313 -0.41 34.17 20.55
CA ARG A 313 0.07 35.07 19.48
C ARG A 313 0.62 34.27 18.30
N SER A 314 1.45 33.26 18.57
CA SER A 314 2.00 32.37 17.56
C SER A 314 0.91 31.54 16.87
N ALA A 315 -0.08 31.06 17.64
CA ALA A 315 -1.23 30.34 17.11
C ALA A 315 -2.05 31.23 16.17
N ASN A 316 -2.47 32.42 16.62
CA ASN A 316 -3.22 33.40 15.82
C ASN A 316 -2.49 33.76 14.52
N THR A 317 -1.18 33.99 14.59
CA THR A 317 -0.37 34.29 13.39
C THR A 317 -0.41 33.11 12.42
N THR A 318 -0.24 31.89 12.92
CA THR A 318 -0.30 30.67 12.09
C THR A 318 -1.70 30.49 11.48
N THR A 319 -2.76 30.76 12.25
CA THR A 319 -4.15 30.74 11.78
C THR A 319 -4.40 31.75 10.66
N LEU A 320 -3.81 32.95 10.74
CA LEU A 320 -3.93 33.96 9.68
C LEU A 320 -3.36 33.47 8.34
N TYR A 321 -2.27 32.69 8.35
CA TYR A 321 -1.74 32.06 7.12
C TYR A 321 -2.74 31.07 6.51
N ALA A 322 -3.42 30.27 7.33
CA ALA A 322 -4.47 29.36 6.88
C ALA A 322 -5.66 30.14 6.29
N ILE A 323 -6.12 31.21 6.94
CA ILE A 323 -7.24 32.04 6.45
C ILE A 323 -6.88 32.73 5.13
N GLN A 324 -5.71 33.33 5.03
CA GLN A 324 -5.23 33.94 3.78
C GLN A 324 -5.18 32.90 2.64
N TRP A 325 -4.66 31.70 2.93
CA TRP A 325 -4.67 30.59 1.97
C TRP A 325 -6.09 30.19 1.54
N MET A 326 -7.05 30.13 2.47
CA MET A 326 -8.46 29.85 2.17
C MET A 326 -9.09 30.91 1.26
N HIS A 327 -8.70 32.17 1.40
CA HIS A 327 -9.12 33.26 0.51
C HIS A 327 -8.31 33.32 -0.80
N GLY A 328 -7.49 32.31 -1.10
CA GLY A 328 -6.78 32.18 -2.37
C GLY A 328 -5.40 32.85 -2.41
N HIS A 329 -4.89 33.35 -1.27
CA HIS A 329 -3.55 33.93 -1.22
C HIS A 329 -2.47 32.87 -1.48
N LYS A 330 -1.49 33.22 -2.32
CA LYS A 330 -0.34 32.35 -2.64
C LYS A 330 0.88 32.80 -1.87
N PHE A 331 1.52 31.86 -1.16
CA PHE A 331 2.71 32.13 -0.38
C PHE A 331 3.99 31.79 -1.14
N ASP A 332 5.02 32.60 -0.93
CA ASP A 332 6.39 32.28 -1.33
C ASP A 332 7.00 31.24 -0.38
N LEU A 333 7.08 29.99 -0.83
CA LEU A 333 7.54 28.85 -0.04
C LEU A 333 9.05 28.89 0.26
N THR A 334 9.80 29.83 -0.32
CA THR A 334 11.23 30.00 -0.02
C THR A 334 11.46 30.75 1.29
N LYS A 335 10.48 31.53 1.77
CA LYS A 335 10.58 32.31 3.00
C LYS A 335 10.51 31.43 4.24
N THR A 336 11.49 31.58 5.14
CA THR A 336 11.58 30.80 6.39
C THR A 336 10.31 30.90 7.23
N GLN A 337 9.71 32.09 7.35
CA GLN A 337 8.46 32.29 8.11
C GLN A 337 7.30 31.46 7.53
N VAL A 338 7.15 31.43 6.20
CA VAL A 338 6.14 30.62 5.51
C VAL A 338 6.40 29.13 5.78
N GLN A 339 7.65 28.69 5.75
CA GLN A 339 8.02 27.30 6.04
C GLN A 339 7.67 26.91 7.48
N THR A 340 7.92 27.79 8.46
CA THR A 340 7.58 27.57 9.87
C THR A 340 6.07 27.43 10.06
N HIS A 341 5.26 28.37 9.56
CA HIS A 341 3.81 28.31 9.73
C HIS A 341 3.20 27.15 8.94
N ARG A 342 3.71 26.85 7.75
CA ARG A 342 3.31 25.66 6.99
C ARG A 342 3.61 24.38 7.77
N ALA A 343 4.77 24.25 8.40
CA ALA A 343 5.13 23.07 9.18
C ALA A 343 4.19 22.86 10.38
N ARG A 344 3.74 23.94 11.03
CA ARG A 344 2.75 23.90 12.10
C ARG A 344 1.36 23.50 11.58
N LEU A 345 0.89 24.15 10.52
CA LEU A 345 -0.41 23.86 9.89
C LEU A 345 -0.51 22.41 9.38
N ARG A 346 0.59 21.84 8.87
CA ARG A 346 0.62 20.44 8.40
C ARG A 346 0.37 19.41 9.52
N GLN A 347 0.57 19.78 10.78
CA GLN A 347 0.30 18.90 11.92
C GLN A 347 -1.20 18.75 12.19
N ILE A 348 -2.00 19.74 11.80
CA ILE A 348 -3.48 19.74 11.88
C ILE A 348 -4.14 19.54 10.51
N GLY A 349 -3.38 19.05 9.52
CA GLY A 349 -3.91 18.68 8.22
C GLY A 349 -4.06 19.80 7.18
N ILE A 350 -3.54 21.00 7.44
CA ILE A 350 -3.58 22.11 6.48
C ILE A 350 -2.21 22.25 5.79
N ASP A 351 -2.16 22.17 4.46
CA ASP A 351 -0.94 22.44 3.68
C ASP A 351 -1.13 23.62 2.72
N ILE A 352 -0.68 24.79 3.15
CA ILE A 352 -0.75 26.05 2.38
C ILE A 352 0.12 26.09 1.11
N ALA A 353 0.89 25.03 0.82
CA ALA A 353 1.59 24.87 -0.45
C ALA A 353 0.73 24.22 -1.53
N LEU A 354 -0.38 23.57 -1.16
CA LEU A 354 -1.33 22.97 -2.08
C LEU A 354 -2.41 23.99 -2.47
N PRO A 355 -3.06 23.85 -3.63
CA PRO A 355 -4.26 24.63 -3.94
C PRO A 355 -5.33 24.43 -2.87
N CYS A 356 -5.96 25.52 -2.42
CA CYS A 356 -7.10 25.42 -1.52
C CYS A 356 -8.29 24.84 -2.31
N ASP A 357 -8.82 23.73 -1.82
CA ASP A 357 -10.01 23.09 -2.38
C ASP A 357 -11.08 23.00 -1.30
N LEU A 358 -11.84 24.08 -1.16
CA LEU A 358 -12.91 24.17 -0.18
C LEU A 358 -13.96 23.08 -0.38
N THR A 359 -14.13 22.50 -1.58
CA THR A 359 -15.09 21.40 -1.80
C THR A 359 -14.70 20.11 -1.06
N LYS A 360 -13.41 19.94 -0.76
CA LYS A 360 -12.91 18.83 0.07
C LYS A 360 -13.05 19.10 1.56
N PHE A 361 -13.16 20.37 1.96
CA PHE A 361 -13.36 20.80 3.35
C PHE A 361 -14.86 21.06 3.68
N SER A 362 -15.70 21.33 2.67
CA SER A 362 -17.07 21.85 2.82
C SER A 362 -18.16 20.80 2.99
N LEU A 363 -17.83 19.51 3.16
CA LEU A 363 -18.81 18.50 3.56
C LEU A 363 -19.13 18.56 5.07
N VAL A 364 -18.52 19.51 5.78
CA VAL A 364 -18.71 19.76 7.21
C VAL A 364 -18.99 21.25 7.38
N THR A 365 -20.22 21.71 7.12
CA THR A 365 -20.99 22.87 7.70
C THR A 365 -22.14 23.14 6.71
N VAL A 366 -23.43 22.99 7.01
CA VAL A 366 -24.27 23.73 7.97
C VAL A 366 -25.32 22.76 8.55
N LYS A 367 -25.20 22.45 9.85
CA LYS A 367 -26.11 21.69 10.76
C LYS A 367 -25.65 20.31 11.29
N SER A 368 -24.66 19.64 10.72
CA SER A 368 -24.09 18.43 11.35
C SER A 368 -22.70 18.15 10.81
N ALA A 369 -21.71 18.05 11.71
CA ALA A 369 -20.42 17.49 11.33
C ALA A 369 -20.61 15.99 11.08
N THR A 370 -20.29 15.54 9.86
CA THR A 370 -20.33 14.11 9.54
C THR A 370 -19.22 13.42 10.31
N GLN A 371 -19.53 12.78 11.44
CA GLN A 371 -18.57 11.98 12.19
C GLN A 371 -18.43 10.62 11.53
N ILE A 372 -17.20 10.27 11.14
CA ILE A 372 -16.84 8.97 10.57
C ILE A 372 -16.05 8.20 11.62
N ASN A 373 -16.54 7.02 12.02
CA ASN A 373 -15.88 6.19 13.02
C ASN A 373 -14.93 5.21 12.35
N VAL A 374 -13.63 5.48 12.50
CA VAL A 374 -12.58 4.63 11.91
C VAL A 374 -12.21 3.50 12.88
N GLY A 375 -12.15 2.27 12.37
CA GLY A 375 -11.85 1.08 13.16
C GLY A 375 -11.08 0.01 12.39
N GLN A 376 -10.68 -1.06 13.08
CA GLN A 376 -10.06 -2.22 12.45
C GLN A 376 -11.13 -3.19 11.94
N LEU A 377 -10.99 -3.66 10.69
CA LEU A 377 -11.88 -4.67 10.14
C LEU A 377 -11.59 -6.04 10.77
N LEU A 378 -12.63 -6.65 11.35
CA LEU A 378 -12.55 -8.00 11.92
C LEU A 378 -12.68 -9.07 10.83
N ILE A 379 -12.13 -10.25 11.08
CA ILE A 379 -12.25 -11.37 10.13
C ILE A 379 -13.55 -12.11 10.44
N PRO A 380 -14.53 -12.18 9.52
CA PRO A 380 -15.75 -12.91 9.77
C PRO A 380 -15.48 -14.42 9.82
N ASN A 381 -16.31 -15.15 10.57
CA ASN A 381 -16.15 -16.59 10.80
C ASN A 381 -16.22 -17.44 9.53
N TRP A 382 -17.01 -17.01 8.54
CA TRP A 382 -17.16 -17.68 7.24
C TRP A 382 -16.00 -17.40 6.26
N TYR A 383 -15.07 -16.50 6.60
CA TYR A 383 -14.01 -16.08 5.68
C TYR A 383 -12.98 -17.19 5.42
N ARG A 384 -12.66 -17.43 4.13
CA ARG A 384 -11.67 -18.42 3.73
C ARG A 384 -10.25 -17.85 3.89
N ARG A 385 -9.59 -18.16 5.00
CA ARG A 385 -8.24 -17.70 5.32
C ARG A 385 -7.17 -18.27 4.37
N PRO A 386 -6.06 -17.55 4.15
CA PRO A 386 -4.93 -18.09 3.38
C PRO A 386 -4.31 -19.28 4.11
N ASN A 387 -4.11 -20.39 3.39
CA ASN A 387 -3.39 -21.54 3.91
C ASN A 387 -1.97 -21.57 3.33
N HIS A 388 -0.97 -21.58 4.21
CA HIS A 388 0.46 -21.65 3.89
C HIS A 388 1.12 -22.94 4.38
N LEU A 389 0.40 -23.77 5.14
CA LEU A 389 0.88 -25.03 5.69
C LEU A 389 0.44 -26.20 4.81
N GLN A 390 1.25 -27.24 4.72
CA GLN A 390 0.79 -28.53 4.21
C GLN A 390 -0.23 -29.12 5.19
N LEU A 391 -1.33 -29.67 4.68
CA LEU A 391 -1.74 -30.99 5.17
C LEU A 391 -0.66 -31.92 4.66
N ALA A 392 0.19 -32.42 5.56
CA ALA A 392 1.01 -33.58 5.24
C ALA A 392 0.02 -34.70 4.86
N ALA A 393 0.13 -35.20 3.64
CA ALA A 393 -0.61 -36.38 3.21
C ALA A 393 0.01 -37.62 3.81
#